data_AF-A0A7X9PZX3-F1
#
_entry.id   AF-A0A7X9PZX3-F1
#
_cell.length_a   1.000
_cell.length_b   1.000
_cell.length_c   1.000
_cell.angle_alpha   90.00
_cell.angle_beta   90.00
_cell.angle_gamma   90.00
#
_symmetry.space_group_name_H-M   'P 1'
#
loop_
_entity.id
_entity.type
_entity.pdbx_description
1 polymer ?
#
loop_
_entity_poly.entity_id
_entity_poly.type
_entity_poly.pdbx_seq_one_letter_code
_entity_poly.pdbx_strand_id
1 'polypeptide(L)' 'MINIVPISDLKNYSEVLRHCDTGSVVYLTKNGRGKYVVQSMEEYEK' A
#
# COMPACT_ATOMS: atom_id res chain seq x y z
N MET A 1 11.28 0.04 -5.67
CA MET A 1 11.27 -1.20 -4.87
C MET A 1 9.80 -1.51 -4.57
N ILE A 2 9.35 -2.76 -4.69
CA ILE A 2 7.92 -3.08 -4.51
C ILE A 2 7.59 -3.05 -3.01
N ASN A 3 6.63 -2.21 -2.60
CA ASN A 3 6.22 -2.10 -1.21
C ASN A 3 5.13 -3.14 -0.92
N ILE A 4 5.48 -4.21 -0.20
CA ILE A 4 4.55 -5.26 0.21
C ILE A 4 4.42 -5.23 1.72
N VAL A 5 3.21 -4.98 2.24
CA VAL A 5 2.95 -4.90 3.68
C VAL A 5 1.74 -5.76 4.08
N PRO A 6 1.68 -6.32 5.29
CA PRO A 6 0.52 -7.06 5.76
C PRO A 6 -0.66 -6.10 6.02
N ILE A 7 -1.88 -6.60 5.82
CA ILE A 7 -3.10 -5.80 6.01
C ILE A 7 -3.26 -5.29 7.45
N SER A 8 -2.61 -5.95 8.42
CA SER A 8 -2.56 -5.53 9.82
C SER A 8 -1.88 -4.17 10.02
N ASP A 9 -0.98 -3.78 9.11
CA ASP A 9 -0.23 -2.53 9.22
C ASP A 9 -1.09 -1.31 8.90
N LEU A 10 -2.28 -1.50 8.32
CA LEU A 10 -3.28 -0.44 8.20
C LEU A 10 -3.76 0.09 9.56
N LYS A 11 -3.52 -0.64 10.67
CA LYS A 11 -3.71 -0.08 12.03
C LYS A 11 -2.84 1.15 12.26
N ASN A 12 -1.71 1.25 11.56
CA ASN A 12 -0.78 2.37 11.59
C ASN A 12 -0.65 2.99 10.18
N TYR A 13 -1.82 3.34 9.61
CA TYR A 13 -1.95 3.74 8.20
C TYR A 13 -1.02 4.87 7.77
N SER A 14 -0.56 5.74 8.68
CA SER A 14 0.39 6.81 8.36
C SER A 14 1.71 6.31 7.76
N GLU A 15 2.21 5.16 8.19
CA GLU A 15 3.43 4.54 7.62
C GLU A 15 3.15 3.97 6.23
N VAL A 16 2.00 3.30 6.06
CA VAL A 16 1.56 2.77 4.77
C VAL A 16 1.39 3.89 3.73
N LEU A 17 0.82 5.04 4.13
CA LEU A 17 0.65 6.19 3.23
C LEU A 17 1.97 6.82 2.82
N ARG A 18 2.99 6.88 3.70
CA ARG A 18 4.33 7.36 3.31
C ARG A 18 4.95 6.53 2.20
N HIS A 19 4.71 5.21 2.20
CA HIS A 19 5.15 4.32 1.13
C HIS A 19 4.36 4.48 -0.18
N CYS A 20 3.16 5.04 -0.09
CA CYS A 20 2.27 5.31 -1.22
C CYS A 20 2.59 6.65 -1.89
N ASP A 21 2.91 7.69 -1.10
CA ASP A 21 3.19 9.05 -1.57
C ASP A 21 4.42 9.17 -2.46
N THR A 22 5.31 8.17 -2.48
CA THR A 22 6.46 8.12 -3.40
C THR A 22 6.09 7.70 -4.83
N GLY A 23 4.82 7.89 -5.23
CA GLY A 23 4.28 7.46 -6.54
C GLY A 23 4.27 5.95 -6.74
N SER A 24 4.32 5.17 -5.64
CA SER A 24 4.47 3.72 -5.68
C SER A 24 3.22 3.05 -5.14
N VAL A 25 2.72 2.01 -5.84
CA VAL A 25 1.64 1.17 -5.34
C VAL A 25 2.13 0.34 -4.16
N VAL A 26 1.36 0.31 -3.08
CA VAL A 26 1.59 -0.57 -1.93
C VAL A 26 0.69 -1.79 -2.04
N TYR A 27 1.28 -2.98 -2.03
CA TYR A 27 0.57 -4.25 -2.07
C TYR A 27 0.28 -4.75 -0.65
N LEU A 28 -0.99 -4.96 -0.34
CA LEU A 28 -1.43 -5.48 0.93
C LEU A 28 -1.58 -7.00 0.88
N THR A 29 -0.99 -7.68 1.86
CA THR A 29 -1.11 -9.14 2.00
C THR A 29 -2.01 -9.55 3.16
N LYS A 30 -2.74 -10.65 2.99
CA LYS A 30 -3.46 -11.36 4.05
C LYS A 30 -2.99 -12.80 4.06
N ASN A 31 -2.42 -13.27 5.19
CA ASN A 31 -1.87 -14.62 5.33
C ASN A 31 -0.85 -14.96 4.24
N GLY A 32 0.08 -14.03 3.97
CA GLY A 32 1.16 -14.19 2.98
C GLY A 32 0.72 -14.12 1.51
N ARG A 33 -0.55 -13.80 1.22
CA ARG A 33 -1.08 -13.68 -0.14
C ARG A 33 -1.51 -12.26 -0.43
N GLY A 34 -1.14 -11.74 -1.60
CA GLY A 34 -1.63 -10.44 -2.09
C GLY A 34 -3.16 -10.42 -2.10
N LYS A 35 -3.74 -9.32 -1.62
CA LYS A 35 -5.20 -9.20 -1.42
C LYS A 35 -5.75 -7.85 -1.88
N TYR A 36 -5.05 -6.76 -1.59
CA TYR A 36 -5.47 -5.40 -1.95
C TYR A 36 -4.26 -4.57 -2.38
N VAL A 37 -4.52 -3.37 -2.87
CA VAL A 37 -3.52 -2.34 -3.17
C VAL A 37 -3.93 -1.02 -2.52
N VAL A 38 -2.95 -0.19 -2.19
CA VAL A 38 -3.12 1.23 -1.83
C VAL A 38 -2.34 2.04 -2.84
N GLN A 39 -2.99 3.05 -3.42
CA GLN A 39 -2.44 3.98 -4.40
C GLN A 39 -2.98 5.37 -4.11
N SER A 40 -2.20 6.41 -4.43
CA SER A 40 -2.68 7.79 -4.36
C SER A 40 -3.74 8.04 -5.44
N MET A 41 -4.68 8.94 -5.17
CA MET A 41 -5.70 9.29 -6.16
C MET A 41 -5.08 9.88 -7.44
N GLU A 42 -4.03 10.70 -7.29
CA GLU A 42 -3.31 11.27 -8.45
C GLU A 42 -2.76 10.19 -9.38
N GLU A 43 -2.18 9.10 -8.85
CA GLU A 43 -1.69 7.99 -9.67
C GLU A 43 -2.80 7.07 -10.18
N TYR A 44 -3.92 6.98 -9.46
CA TYR A 44 -5.08 6.19 -9.89
C TYR A 44 -5.86 6.87 -11.03
N GLU A 45 -5.87 8.20 -11.05
CA GLU A 45 -6.58 9.02 -12.05
C GLU A 45 -5.76 9.30 -13.31
N LYS A 46 -4.46 8.94 -13.34
CA LYS A 46 -3.59 8.98 -14.53
C LYS A 46 -3.91 7.84 -15.50
#